data_AF-A0A349VSG6-F1
#
_entry.id   AF-A0A349VSG6-F1
#
_cell.length_a   1.000
_cell.length_b   1.000
_cell.length_c   1.000
_cell.angle_alpha   90.00
_cell.angle_beta   90.00
_cell.angle_gamma   90.00
#
_symmetry.space_group_name_H-M   'P 1'
#
loop_
_entity.id
_entity.type
_entity.pdbx_description
1 polymer ?
#
loop_
_entity_poly.entity_id
_entity_poly.type
_entity_poly.pdbx_seq_one_letter_code
_entity_poly.pdbx_strand_id
1 'polypeptide(L)'
;MTNPAGRFGIHGGQYIPETLMNAVIELEEAYNHYKNDPEFNRELTDLFNNYANRPSLLYYAKKMTEDLGGAKIYLKREDLNHTGAHKINNVLGQALLAKKMGKTRLIAETGAGQHGVATATAAALFGMECVVFMGEEDTIRQALNVYRMRLLGATVVPVKTGTRTLKDAVSEAMREWTTRISDTHYCLGSVMGPHPFPTIVRDFQAVISQEIKSQMLAKEGRLPDAVLACVGGGSNAIGSFYHFIEDKDVRLIGCEAAGRGIDTFETAA
;
A
#
# COMPACT_ATOMS: atom_id res chain seq x y z
N MET A 1 14.44 8.13 -10.50
CA MET A 1 13.75 7.62 -11.70
C MET A 1 14.17 6.17 -11.93
N THR A 2 13.23 5.30 -12.30
CA THR A 2 13.50 3.89 -12.65
C THR A 2 14.20 3.80 -14.01
N ASN A 3 15.29 3.03 -14.11
CA ASN A 3 15.82 2.59 -15.41
C ASN A 3 14.76 1.70 -16.12
N PRO A 4 14.68 1.63 -17.46
CA PRO A 4 13.76 0.75 -18.21
C PRO A 4 13.63 -0.70 -17.71
N ALA A 5 14.61 -1.23 -16.95
CA ALA A 5 14.49 -2.53 -16.28
C ALA A 5 13.78 -2.52 -14.91
N GLY A 6 13.10 -1.42 -14.52
CA GLY A 6 12.39 -1.33 -13.24
C GLY A 6 13.29 -1.26 -12.00
N ARG A 7 14.50 -0.72 -12.14
CA ARG A 7 15.53 -0.68 -11.06
C ARG A 7 15.68 0.70 -10.42
N PHE A 8 15.96 0.68 -9.12
CA PHE A 8 16.36 1.82 -8.28
C PHE A 8 17.80 1.58 -7.77
N GLY A 9 18.78 2.12 -8.48
CA GLY A 9 20.18 1.74 -8.27
C GLY A 9 20.39 0.24 -8.54
N ILE A 10 20.83 -0.50 -7.53
CA ILE A 10 21.03 -1.96 -7.60
C ILE A 10 19.77 -2.77 -7.25
N HIS A 11 18.71 -2.12 -6.74
CA HIS A 11 17.50 -2.79 -6.24
C HIS A 11 16.35 -2.77 -7.27
N GLY A 12 15.37 -3.65 -7.09
CA GLY A 12 14.22 -3.78 -7.98
C GLY A 12 14.46 -4.72 -9.16
N GLY A 13 13.71 -4.56 -10.25
CA GLY A 13 13.69 -5.49 -11.38
C GLY A 13 12.45 -6.39 -11.40
N GLN A 14 12.46 -7.37 -12.31
CA GLN A 14 11.34 -8.29 -12.57
C GLN A 14 11.80 -9.74 -12.41
N TYR A 15 11.93 -10.19 -11.15
CA TYR A 15 12.29 -11.57 -10.82
C TYR A 15 11.02 -12.41 -10.62
N ILE A 16 10.39 -12.79 -11.73
CA ILE A 16 9.14 -13.56 -11.77
C ILE A 16 9.20 -14.67 -12.83
N PRO A 17 8.33 -15.69 -12.74
CA PRO A 17 8.16 -16.66 -13.81
C PRO A 17 7.75 -15.99 -15.13
N GLU A 18 8.27 -16.51 -16.24
CA GLU A 18 7.96 -16.04 -17.61
C GLU A 18 6.44 -15.99 -17.87
N THR A 19 5.68 -16.91 -17.28
CA THR A 19 4.22 -16.99 -17.41
C THR A 19 3.48 -15.74 -16.88
N LEU A 20 4.10 -14.93 -16.01
CA LEU A 20 3.54 -13.66 -15.52
C LEU A 20 4.05 -12.44 -16.29
N MET A 21 5.01 -12.59 -17.20
CA MET A 21 5.66 -11.44 -17.84
C MET A 21 4.66 -10.61 -18.64
N ASN A 22 3.78 -11.27 -19.41
CA ASN A 22 2.73 -10.58 -20.17
C ASN A 22 1.78 -9.76 -19.29
N ALA A 23 1.39 -10.29 -18.13
CA ALA A 23 0.51 -9.59 -17.20
C ALA A 23 1.17 -8.34 -16.60
N VAL A 24 2.47 -8.43 -16.35
CA VAL A 24 3.26 -7.34 -15.78
C VAL A 24 3.55 -6.26 -16.82
N ILE A 25 3.82 -6.64 -18.08
CA ILE A 25 3.97 -5.70 -19.20
C ILE A 25 2.64 -4.97 -19.44
N GLU A 26 1.52 -5.69 -19.52
CA GLU A 26 0.18 -5.11 -19.66
C GLU A 26 -0.10 -4.07 -18.55
N LEU A 27 0.22 -4.41 -17.30
CA LEU A 27 0.08 -3.51 -16.16
C LEU A 27 0.98 -2.28 -16.26
N GLU A 28 2.23 -2.45 -16.70
CA GLU A 28 3.17 -1.35 -16.86
C GLU A 28 2.71 -0.37 -17.95
N GLU A 29 2.30 -0.89 -19.11
CA GLU A 29 1.79 -0.08 -20.22
C GLU A 29 0.55 0.71 -19.80
N ALA A 30 -0.42 0.02 -19.17
CA ALA A 30 -1.62 0.66 -18.65
C ALA A 30 -1.29 1.74 -17.63
N TYR A 31 -0.40 1.46 -16.68
CA TYR A 31 0.00 2.44 -15.67
C TYR A 31 0.71 3.65 -16.29
N ASN A 32 1.64 3.42 -17.22
CA ASN A 32 2.37 4.50 -17.88
C ASN A 32 1.46 5.42 -18.71
N HIS A 33 0.39 4.88 -19.26
CA HIS A 33 -0.67 5.66 -19.90
C HIS A 33 -1.50 6.44 -18.87
N TYR A 34 -2.13 5.75 -17.91
CA TYR A 34 -3.13 6.35 -17.03
C TYR A 34 -2.55 7.30 -15.97
N LYS A 35 -1.27 7.15 -15.57
CA LYS A 35 -0.64 8.08 -14.62
C LYS A 35 -0.65 9.53 -15.11
N ASN A 36 -0.64 9.74 -16.43
CA ASN A 36 -0.67 11.06 -17.06
C ASN A 36 -2.05 11.43 -17.63
N ASP A 37 -3.04 10.52 -17.53
CA ASP A 37 -4.37 10.74 -18.06
C ASP A 37 -5.19 11.66 -17.12
N PRO A 38 -5.70 12.82 -17.60
CA PRO A 38 -6.44 13.75 -16.74
C PRO A 38 -7.75 13.17 -16.20
N GLU A 39 -8.42 12.30 -16.97
CA GLU A 39 -9.68 11.70 -16.54
C GLU A 39 -9.46 10.70 -15.41
N PHE A 40 -8.48 9.80 -15.54
CA PHE A 40 -8.06 8.88 -14.49
C PHE A 40 -7.69 9.62 -13.20
N ASN A 41 -6.86 10.66 -13.31
CA ASN A 41 -6.43 11.43 -12.15
C ASN A 41 -7.59 12.18 -11.48
N ARG A 42 -8.56 12.67 -12.26
CA ARG A 42 -9.79 13.29 -11.75
C ARG A 42 -10.65 12.27 -11.00
N GLU A 43 -10.88 11.09 -11.59
CA GLU A 43 -11.63 10.00 -10.94
C GLU A 43 -10.95 9.53 -9.65
N LEU A 44 -9.62 9.34 -9.67
CA LEU A 44 -8.87 8.93 -8.49
C LEU A 44 -8.91 9.99 -7.39
N THR A 45 -8.80 11.27 -7.75
CA THR A 45 -8.91 12.39 -6.81
C THR A 45 -10.30 12.47 -6.19
N ASP A 46 -11.35 12.25 -6.99
CA ASP A 46 -12.73 12.18 -6.50
C ASP A 46 -12.91 11.05 -5.48
N LEU A 47 -12.39 9.85 -5.78
CA LEU A 47 -12.39 8.72 -4.85
C LEU A 47 -11.61 9.03 -3.56
N PHE A 48 -10.45 9.69 -3.67
CA PHE A 48 -9.69 10.09 -2.48
C PHE A 48 -10.50 11.05 -1.60
N ASN A 49 -11.09 12.08 -2.19
CA ASN A 49 -11.79 13.11 -1.42
C ASN A 49 -13.13 12.63 -0.87
N ASN A 50 -13.95 12.01 -1.73
CA ASN A 50 -15.35 11.71 -1.43
C ASN A 50 -15.59 10.29 -0.90
N TYR A 51 -14.63 9.37 -1.07
CA TYR A 51 -14.75 8.00 -0.58
C TYR A 51 -13.70 7.62 0.47
N ALA A 52 -12.44 8.03 0.29
CA ALA A 52 -11.35 7.66 1.20
C ALA A 52 -11.15 8.62 2.39
N ASN A 53 -11.86 9.75 2.43
CA ASN A 53 -11.75 10.80 3.44
C ASN A 53 -10.41 11.56 3.40
N ARG A 54 -9.97 11.98 2.21
CA ARG A 54 -8.77 12.81 2.02
C ARG A 54 -9.11 14.31 1.84
N PRO A 55 -8.21 15.24 2.20
CA PRO A 55 -6.91 15.00 2.84
C PRO A 55 -7.04 14.54 4.30
N SER A 56 -6.20 13.59 4.72
CA SER A 56 -6.22 13.13 6.12
C SER A 56 -5.66 14.21 7.05
N LEU A 57 -6.11 14.26 8.29
CA LEU A 57 -5.72 15.34 9.22
C LEU A 57 -4.24 15.27 9.61
N LEU A 58 -3.64 16.43 9.87
CA LEU A 58 -2.35 16.54 10.56
C LEU A 58 -2.58 17.10 11.96
N TYR A 59 -2.40 16.24 12.97
CA TYR A 59 -2.76 16.53 14.35
C TYR A 59 -1.53 16.85 15.20
N TYR A 60 -1.51 18.01 15.86
CA TYR A 60 -0.47 18.34 16.84
C TYR A 60 -0.72 17.59 18.16
N ALA A 61 0.15 16.63 18.48
CA ALA A 61 0.04 15.80 19.67
C ALA A 61 0.66 16.49 20.89
N LYS A 62 0.01 17.55 21.38
CA LYS A 62 0.51 18.42 22.46
C LYS A 62 1.03 17.64 23.68
N LYS A 63 0.25 16.68 24.20
CA LYS A 63 0.65 15.88 25.37
C LYS A 63 1.93 15.08 25.12
N MET A 64 2.03 14.42 23.96
CA MET A 64 3.23 13.65 23.61
C MET A 64 4.47 14.56 23.44
N THR A 65 4.29 15.77 22.92
CA THR A 65 5.36 16.77 22.87
C THR A 65 5.82 17.20 24.27
N GLU A 66 4.88 17.45 25.18
CA GLU A 66 5.19 17.79 26.58
C GLU A 66 5.89 16.63 27.29
N ASP A 67 5.39 15.41 27.13
CA ASP A 67 5.94 14.19 27.75
C ASP A 67 7.36 13.85 27.28
N LEU A 68 7.65 14.05 25.98
CA LEU A 68 9.00 13.82 25.43
C LEU A 68 9.98 14.96 25.72
N GLY A 69 9.50 16.13 26.14
CA GLY A 69 10.31 17.29 26.52
C GLY A 69 11.19 17.87 25.40
N GLY A 70 10.92 17.51 24.14
CA GLY A 70 11.80 17.79 23.01
C GLY A 70 11.04 18.25 21.77
N ALA A 71 10.85 17.35 20.81
CA ALA A 71 10.29 17.69 19.51
C ALA A 71 8.78 17.98 19.55
N LYS A 72 8.33 18.93 18.72
CA LYS A 72 6.90 19.05 18.36
C LYS A 72 6.49 17.83 17.55
N ILE A 73 5.47 17.10 18.01
CA ILE A 73 5.01 15.86 17.39
C ILE A 73 3.72 16.14 16.62
N TYR A 74 3.75 15.82 15.34
CA TYR A 74 2.59 15.82 14.47
C TYR A 74 2.26 14.40 14.01
N LEU A 75 1.00 14.02 14.12
CA LEU A 75 0.48 12.73 13.67
C LEU A 75 -0.27 12.93 12.35
N LYS A 76 0.22 12.31 11.27
CA LYS A 76 -0.51 12.22 10.00
C LYS A 76 -1.57 11.12 10.12
N ARG A 77 -2.84 11.52 10.15
CA ARG A 77 -3.98 10.69 10.59
C ARG A 77 -4.53 9.77 9.50
N GLU A 78 -3.68 8.94 8.90
CA GLU A 78 -4.11 7.90 7.93
C GLU A 78 -5.01 6.83 8.58
N ASP A 79 -5.05 6.77 9.91
CA ASP A 79 -6.00 5.95 10.68
C ASP A 79 -7.47 6.37 10.50
N LEU A 80 -7.71 7.62 10.09
CA LEU A 80 -9.05 8.17 9.84
C LEU A 80 -9.53 8.00 8.40
N ASN A 81 -8.69 7.44 7.52
CA ASN A 81 -9.13 7.11 6.18
C ASN A 81 -10.22 6.05 6.24
N HIS A 82 -11.09 6.02 5.22
CA HIS A 82 -12.02 4.90 5.08
C HIS A 82 -11.25 3.57 5.09
N THR A 83 -11.84 2.55 5.69
CA THR A 83 -11.25 1.24 6.07
C THR A 83 -10.28 1.24 7.25
N GLY A 84 -9.71 2.39 7.64
CA GLY A 84 -8.92 2.59 8.87
C GLY A 84 -7.40 2.55 8.71
N ALA A 85 -6.87 2.67 7.49
CA ALA A 85 -5.43 2.68 7.23
C ALA A 85 -5.06 3.37 5.90
N HIS A 86 -3.76 3.60 5.69
CA HIS A 86 -3.20 4.13 4.43
C HIS A 86 -3.40 3.19 3.23
N LYS A 87 -3.77 1.92 3.44
CA LYS A 87 -3.89 0.91 2.37
C LYS A 87 -4.93 1.28 1.32
N ILE A 88 -5.98 2.00 1.70
CA ILE A 88 -7.05 2.40 0.77
C ILE A 88 -6.55 3.28 -0.38
N ASN A 89 -5.49 4.08 -0.17
CA ASN A 89 -4.91 4.94 -1.21
C ASN A 89 -4.42 4.11 -2.41
N ASN A 90 -3.58 3.12 -2.11
CA ASN A 90 -3.04 2.19 -3.11
C ASN A 90 -4.14 1.37 -3.78
N VAL A 91 -5.06 0.84 -2.97
CA VAL A 91 -6.11 -0.05 -3.48
C VAL A 91 -7.05 0.67 -4.42
N LEU A 92 -7.48 1.90 -4.11
CA LEU A 92 -8.35 2.67 -5.01
C LEU A 92 -7.66 2.94 -6.35
N GLY A 93 -6.39 3.32 -6.33
CA GLY A 93 -5.60 3.52 -7.55
C GLY A 93 -5.48 2.25 -8.38
N GLN A 94 -5.13 1.11 -7.76
CA GLN A 94 -4.99 -0.16 -8.47
C GLN A 94 -6.32 -0.73 -8.95
N ALA A 95 -7.41 -0.62 -8.17
CA ALA A 95 -8.73 -1.10 -8.59
C ALA A 95 -9.31 -0.25 -9.73
N LEU A 96 -9.10 1.07 -9.71
CA LEU A 96 -9.45 1.93 -10.83
C LEU A 96 -8.63 1.58 -12.08
N LEU A 97 -7.33 1.33 -11.92
CA LEU A 97 -6.46 0.88 -13.02
C LEU A 97 -6.94 -0.46 -13.60
N ALA A 98 -7.24 -1.43 -12.75
CA ALA A 98 -7.79 -2.72 -13.14
C ALA A 98 -9.10 -2.57 -13.92
N LYS A 99 -10.00 -1.68 -13.47
CA LYS A 99 -11.25 -1.36 -14.18
C LYS A 99 -10.98 -0.82 -15.57
N LYS A 100 -10.03 0.11 -15.70
CA LYS A 100 -9.64 0.71 -16.99
C LYS A 100 -8.98 -0.31 -17.93
N MET A 101 -8.29 -1.30 -17.37
CA MET A 101 -7.75 -2.46 -18.10
C MET A 101 -8.83 -3.52 -18.45
N GLY A 102 -10.09 -3.31 -18.08
CA GLY A 102 -11.18 -4.25 -18.34
C GLY A 102 -11.17 -5.51 -17.45
N LYS A 103 -10.37 -5.52 -16.38
CA LYS A 103 -10.35 -6.62 -15.41
C LYS A 103 -11.63 -6.58 -14.57
N THR A 104 -12.18 -7.75 -14.27
CA THR A 104 -13.44 -7.91 -13.51
C THR A 104 -13.22 -8.57 -12.15
N ARG A 105 -11.98 -8.96 -11.84
CA ARG A 105 -11.60 -9.66 -10.61
C ARG A 105 -10.34 -9.07 -10.00
N LEU A 106 -10.34 -8.93 -8.68
CA LEU A 106 -9.18 -8.58 -7.87
C LEU A 106 -8.75 -9.75 -7.00
N ILE A 107 -7.45 -10.03 -6.98
CA ILE A 107 -6.83 -10.87 -5.95
C ILE A 107 -5.85 -10.04 -5.11
N ALA A 108 -5.67 -10.40 -3.84
CA ALA A 108 -4.71 -9.75 -2.96
C ALA A 108 -4.20 -10.71 -1.88
N GLU A 109 -3.05 -10.39 -1.31
CA GLU A 109 -2.51 -11.01 -0.11
C GLU A 109 -2.84 -10.19 1.14
N THR A 110 -2.89 -10.80 2.32
CA THR A 110 -2.89 -10.00 3.55
C THR A 110 -2.33 -10.75 4.75
N GLY A 111 -1.68 -10.01 5.66
CA GLY A 111 -1.27 -10.49 6.98
C GLY A 111 -2.21 -9.93 8.04
N ALA A 112 -1.97 -8.69 8.50
CA ALA A 112 -2.83 -8.01 9.48
C ALA A 112 -4.31 -7.79 9.03
N GLY A 113 -4.64 -8.03 7.76
CA GLY A 113 -6.00 -7.94 7.23
C GLY A 113 -6.40 -6.58 6.66
N GLN A 114 -5.68 -5.50 6.98
CA GLN A 114 -6.04 -4.15 6.52
C GLN A 114 -5.99 -3.99 4.99
N HIS A 115 -4.99 -4.59 4.33
CA HIS A 115 -4.93 -4.57 2.86
C HIS A 115 -6.07 -5.38 2.25
N GLY A 116 -6.36 -6.57 2.79
CA GLY A 116 -7.47 -7.40 2.31
C GLY A 116 -8.83 -6.72 2.48
N VAL A 117 -9.07 -6.05 3.61
CA VAL A 117 -10.29 -5.25 3.83
C VAL A 117 -10.36 -4.10 2.82
N ALA A 118 -9.26 -3.38 2.57
CA ALA A 118 -9.23 -2.33 1.56
C ALA A 118 -9.55 -2.87 0.16
N THR A 119 -8.91 -3.97 -0.27
CA THR A 119 -9.16 -4.61 -1.57
C THR A 119 -10.61 -5.07 -1.71
N ALA A 120 -11.16 -5.72 -0.69
CA ALA A 120 -12.58 -6.10 -0.68
C ALA A 120 -13.52 -4.89 -0.78
N THR A 121 -13.16 -3.79 -0.10
CA THR A 121 -13.94 -2.54 -0.16
C THR A 121 -13.96 -1.95 -1.57
N ALA A 122 -12.81 -1.86 -2.23
CA ALA A 122 -12.73 -1.34 -3.58
C ALA A 122 -13.36 -2.28 -4.61
N ALA A 123 -13.20 -3.61 -4.45
CA ALA A 123 -13.87 -4.57 -5.30
C ALA A 123 -15.40 -4.43 -5.24
N ALA A 124 -15.96 -4.31 -4.03
CA ALA A 124 -17.39 -4.06 -3.83
C ALA A 124 -17.83 -2.72 -4.48
N LEU A 125 -17.04 -1.66 -4.32
CA LEU A 125 -17.30 -0.35 -4.94
C LEU A 125 -17.35 -0.42 -6.47
N PHE A 126 -16.45 -1.19 -7.09
CA PHE A 126 -16.35 -1.28 -8.55
C PHE A 126 -17.11 -2.47 -9.15
N GLY A 127 -17.83 -3.26 -8.34
CA GLY A 127 -18.55 -4.44 -8.80
C GLY A 127 -17.64 -5.57 -9.31
N MET A 128 -16.47 -5.75 -8.70
CA MET A 128 -15.49 -6.77 -9.05
C MET A 128 -15.56 -7.99 -8.13
N GLU A 129 -15.27 -9.17 -8.65
CA GLU A 129 -15.00 -10.37 -7.83
C GLU A 129 -13.75 -10.12 -6.97
N CYS A 130 -13.73 -10.56 -5.71
CA CYS A 130 -12.58 -10.39 -4.82
C CYS A 130 -12.19 -11.68 -4.12
N VAL A 131 -10.91 -12.05 -4.22
CA VAL A 131 -10.31 -13.16 -3.46
C VAL A 131 -9.07 -12.70 -2.71
N VAL A 132 -9.05 -12.91 -1.40
CA VAL A 132 -7.94 -12.53 -0.52
C VAL A 132 -7.28 -13.76 0.06
N PHE A 133 -5.97 -13.89 -0.17
CA PHE A 133 -5.12 -14.92 0.40
C PHE A 133 -4.55 -14.43 1.74
N MET A 134 -4.68 -15.23 2.78
CA MET A 134 -4.26 -14.86 4.13
C MET A 134 -3.68 -16.07 4.85
N GLY A 135 -2.53 -15.92 5.51
CA GLY A 135 -1.92 -17.01 6.27
C GLY A 135 -2.88 -17.59 7.32
N GLU A 136 -2.93 -18.91 7.48
CA GLU A 136 -3.90 -19.57 8.38
C GLU A 136 -3.81 -19.02 9.81
N GLU A 137 -2.60 -18.80 10.34
CA GLU A 137 -2.44 -18.21 11.67
C GLU A 137 -2.97 -16.78 11.74
N ASP A 138 -2.73 -15.98 10.69
CA ASP A 138 -3.22 -14.61 10.61
C ASP A 138 -4.76 -14.58 10.54
N THR A 139 -5.41 -15.54 9.87
CA THR A 139 -6.88 -15.61 9.82
C THR A 139 -7.51 -15.79 11.21
N ILE A 140 -6.82 -16.49 12.11
CA ILE A 140 -7.26 -16.71 13.49
C ILE A 140 -6.98 -15.45 14.32
N ARG A 141 -5.76 -14.92 14.24
CA ARG A 141 -5.33 -13.73 15.01
C ARG A 141 -6.10 -12.47 14.63
N GLN A 142 -6.53 -12.36 13.37
CA GLN A 142 -7.21 -11.18 12.80
C GLN A 142 -8.65 -11.50 12.36
N ALA A 143 -9.36 -12.33 13.13
CA ALA A 143 -10.71 -12.80 12.81
C ALA A 143 -11.71 -11.68 12.46
N LEU A 144 -11.59 -10.50 13.09
CA LEU A 144 -12.45 -9.35 12.79
C LEU A 144 -12.25 -8.84 11.35
N ASN A 145 -11.01 -8.79 10.86
CA ASN A 145 -10.74 -8.37 9.48
C ASN A 145 -11.18 -9.43 8.48
N VAL A 146 -11.06 -10.73 8.81
CA VAL A 146 -11.64 -11.82 7.99
C VAL A 146 -13.15 -11.66 7.86
N TYR A 147 -13.84 -11.38 8.97
CA TYR A 147 -15.28 -11.14 8.98
C TYR A 147 -15.66 -9.92 8.12
N ARG A 148 -14.95 -8.80 8.25
CA ARG A 148 -15.16 -7.59 7.43
C ARG A 148 -15.00 -7.87 5.94
N MET A 149 -13.97 -8.62 5.54
CA MET A 149 -13.76 -9.01 4.13
C MET A 149 -14.93 -9.81 3.58
N ARG A 150 -15.43 -10.79 4.35
CA ARG A 150 -16.59 -11.61 3.95
C ARG A 150 -17.88 -10.81 3.87
N LEU A 151 -18.11 -9.87 4.79
CA LEU A 151 -19.26 -8.96 4.72
C LEU A 151 -19.24 -8.07 3.47
N LEU A 152 -18.05 -7.73 2.97
CA LEU A 152 -17.86 -7.00 1.71
C LEU A 152 -17.98 -7.89 0.47
N GLY A 153 -18.28 -9.18 0.62
CA GLY A 153 -18.45 -10.12 -0.48
C GLY A 153 -17.16 -10.78 -0.97
N ALA A 154 -16.01 -10.55 -0.32
CA ALA A 154 -14.75 -11.18 -0.72
C ALA A 154 -14.66 -12.63 -0.20
N THR A 155 -14.07 -13.49 -1.04
CA THR A 155 -13.66 -14.84 -0.62
C THR A 155 -12.31 -14.74 0.11
N VAL A 156 -12.21 -15.29 1.32
CA VAL A 156 -10.95 -15.33 2.08
C VAL A 156 -10.42 -16.76 2.06
N VAL A 157 -9.23 -16.95 1.49
CA VAL A 157 -8.56 -18.24 1.33
C VAL A 157 -7.43 -18.38 2.36
N PRO A 158 -7.57 -19.26 3.38
CA PRO A 158 -6.51 -19.51 4.35
C PRO A 158 -5.35 -20.29 3.71
N VAL A 159 -4.15 -19.73 3.77
CA VAL A 159 -2.92 -20.36 3.27
C VAL A 159 -2.27 -21.20 4.37
N LYS A 160 -2.21 -22.51 4.12
CA LYS A 160 -1.76 -23.53 5.08
C LYS A 160 -0.33 -24.03 4.84
N THR A 161 0.25 -23.62 3.72
CA THR A 161 1.60 -23.99 3.30
C THR A 161 2.66 -23.11 3.99
N GLY A 162 3.89 -23.62 4.07
CA GLY A 162 5.04 -22.88 4.59
C GLY A 162 4.88 -22.41 6.04
N THR A 163 5.25 -21.16 6.30
CA THR A 163 5.16 -20.51 7.62
C THR A 163 3.75 -20.06 7.98
N ARG A 164 2.80 -20.14 7.05
CA ARG A 164 1.39 -19.73 7.22
C ARG A 164 1.22 -18.25 7.59
N THR A 165 2.09 -17.41 7.04
CA THR A 165 2.10 -15.94 7.23
C THR A 165 1.99 -15.21 5.89
N LEU A 166 2.15 -13.88 5.91
CA LEU A 166 2.11 -12.99 4.74
C LEU A 166 2.97 -13.48 3.56
N LYS A 167 4.17 -14.03 3.82
CA LYS A 167 5.09 -14.49 2.75
C LYS A 167 4.46 -15.60 1.91
N ASP A 168 3.79 -16.55 2.57
CA ASP A 168 3.12 -17.66 1.89
C ASP A 168 1.88 -17.16 1.14
N ALA A 169 1.15 -16.19 1.71
CA ALA A 169 0.01 -15.55 1.06
C ALA A 169 0.38 -14.82 -0.23
N VAL A 170 1.51 -14.10 -0.28
CA VAL A 170 2.06 -13.50 -1.51
C VAL A 170 2.31 -14.58 -2.57
N SER A 171 2.91 -15.70 -2.15
CA SER A 171 3.29 -16.78 -3.07
C SER A 171 2.06 -17.44 -3.70
N GLU A 172 1.01 -17.69 -2.90
CA GLU A 172 -0.25 -18.24 -3.40
C GLU A 172 -1.02 -17.24 -4.26
N ALA A 173 -1.02 -15.95 -3.93
CA ALA A 173 -1.65 -14.92 -4.77
C ALA A 173 -0.98 -14.81 -6.14
N MET A 174 0.36 -14.85 -6.21
CA MET A 174 1.09 -14.88 -7.48
C MET A 174 0.79 -16.16 -8.28
N ARG A 175 0.68 -17.32 -7.61
CA ARG A 175 0.31 -18.59 -8.26
C ARG A 175 -1.10 -18.52 -8.85
N GLU A 176 -2.08 -18.05 -8.08
CA GLU A 176 -3.45 -17.84 -8.58
C GLU A 176 -3.48 -16.89 -9.78
N TRP A 177 -2.64 -15.84 -9.76
CA TRP A 177 -2.59 -14.93 -10.88
C TRP A 177 -2.20 -15.62 -12.18
N THR A 178 -1.24 -16.58 -12.13
CA THR A 178 -0.81 -17.34 -13.31
C THR A 178 -1.93 -18.15 -13.95
N THR A 179 -2.95 -18.55 -13.19
CA THR A 179 -4.02 -19.42 -13.70
C THR A 179 -5.13 -18.65 -14.41
N ARG A 180 -5.28 -17.34 -14.15
CA ARG A 180 -6.41 -16.54 -14.66
C ARG A 180 -6.03 -15.07 -14.91
N ILE A 181 -5.08 -14.82 -15.81
CA ILE A 181 -4.54 -13.45 -16.06
C ILE A 181 -5.53 -12.53 -16.79
N SER A 182 -6.37 -13.08 -17.68
CA SER A 182 -7.15 -12.29 -18.64
C SER A 182 -8.11 -11.31 -17.98
N ASP A 183 -8.75 -11.69 -16.88
CA ASP A 183 -9.76 -10.90 -16.18
C ASP A 183 -9.38 -10.55 -14.72
N THR A 184 -8.23 -11.02 -14.24
CA THR A 184 -7.78 -10.83 -12.86
C THR A 184 -6.62 -9.84 -12.76
N HIS A 185 -6.75 -8.86 -11.88
CA HIS A 185 -5.65 -8.01 -11.43
C HIS A 185 -5.17 -8.44 -10.04
N TYR A 186 -3.85 -8.59 -9.88
CA TYR A 186 -3.24 -8.78 -8.56
C TYR A 186 -3.00 -7.43 -7.89
N CYS A 187 -3.84 -7.10 -6.92
CA CYS A 187 -3.73 -5.88 -6.12
C CYS A 187 -2.67 -6.04 -5.03
N LEU A 188 -1.40 -5.88 -5.38
CA LEU A 188 -0.27 -6.05 -4.46
C LEU A 188 -0.26 -4.94 -3.38
N GLY A 189 -0.08 -5.33 -2.11
CA GLY A 189 -0.39 -4.48 -0.96
C GLY A 189 0.73 -3.62 -0.41
N SER A 190 1.96 -3.69 -0.93
CA SER A 190 3.08 -2.87 -0.47
C SER A 190 4.09 -2.56 -1.56
N VAL A 191 5.14 -1.78 -1.25
CA VAL A 191 6.18 -1.38 -2.19
C VAL A 191 7.21 -2.50 -2.29
N MET A 192 6.78 -3.61 -2.86
CA MET A 192 7.55 -4.84 -3.05
C MET A 192 7.11 -5.52 -4.36
N GLY A 193 7.68 -6.70 -4.64
CA GLY A 193 7.37 -7.45 -5.85
C GLY A 193 8.10 -6.93 -7.09
N PRO A 194 7.79 -7.48 -8.28
CA PRO A 194 8.42 -7.05 -9.51
C PRO A 194 7.96 -5.65 -9.90
N HIS A 195 8.80 -4.93 -10.64
CA HIS A 195 8.33 -3.78 -11.41
C HIS A 195 7.13 -4.20 -12.30
N PRO A 196 6.04 -3.40 -12.38
CA PRO A 196 5.92 -2.01 -11.95
C PRO A 196 5.35 -1.78 -10.54
N PHE A 197 5.07 -2.82 -9.75
CA PHE A 197 4.37 -2.66 -8.46
C PHE A 197 5.03 -1.67 -7.48
N PRO A 198 6.36 -1.69 -7.24
CA PRO A 198 6.97 -0.71 -6.35
C PRO A 198 6.75 0.74 -6.78
N THR A 199 6.74 1.01 -8.08
CA THR A 199 6.47 2.35 -8.65
C THR A 199 5.01 2.72 -8.47
N ILE A 200 4.09 1.84 -8.84
CA ILE A 200 2.64 2.05 -8.75
C ILE A 200 2.22 2.32 -7.30
N VAL A 201 2.62 1.44 -6.38
CA VAL A 201 2.22 1.55 -4.97
C VAL A 201 2.80 2.81 -4.33
N ARG A 202 4.04 3.17 -4.67
CA ARG A 202 4.65 4.44 -4.21
C ARG A 202 3.82 5.62 -4.67
N ASP A 203 3.50 5.69 -5.95
CA ASP A 203 2.85 6.87 -6.54
C ASP A 203 1.44 7.05 -5.98
N PHE A 204 0.66 5.97 -5.83
CA PHE A 204 -0.66 6.05 -5.18
C PHE A 204 -0.60 6.35 -3.68
N GLN A 205 0.53 6.10 -3.00
CA GLN A 205 0.74 6.49 -1.61
C GLN A 205 1.36 7.89 -1.45
N ALA A 206 1.90 8.49 -2.51
CA ALA A 206 2.61 9.76 -2.47
C ALA A 206 1.72 10.95 -2.05
N VAL A 207 0.40 10.79 -2.17
CA VAL A 207 -0.61 11.73 -1.64
C VAL A 207 -0.39 12.05 -0.15
N ILE A 208 0.15 11.10 0.63
CA ILE A 208 0.45 11.30 2.05
C ILE A 208 1.49 12.41 2.24
N SER A 209 2.65 12.30 1.59
CA SER A 209 3.71 13.32 1.70
C SER A 209 3.32 14.66 1.08
N GLN A 210 2.54 14.64 0.00
CA GLN A 210 2.01 15.88 -0.60
C GLN A 210 1.17 16.65 0.43
N GLU A 211 0.25 15.96 1.10
CA GLU A 211 -0.58 16.57 2.13
C GLU A 211 0.22 17.00 3.36
N ILE A 212 1.16 16.18 3.85
CA ILE A 212 2.03 16.56 4.98
C ILE A 212 2.75 17.88 4.65
N LYS A 213 3.33 18.01 3.46
CA LYS A 213 4.08 19.20 3.05
C LYS A 213 3.19 20.45 3.06
N SER A 214 2.01 20.38 2.43
CA SER A 214 1.05 21.49 2.45
C SER A 214 0.56 21.83 3.86
N GLN A 215 0.26 20.82 4.68
CA GLN A 215 -0.26 21.01 6.04
C GLN A 215 0.79 21.56 7.01
N MET A 216 2.05 21.14 6.90
CA MET A 216 3.16 21.66 7.70
C MET A 216 3.47 23.12 7.37
N LEU A 217 3.50 23.46 6.07
CA LEU A 217 3.66 24.85 5.64
C LEU A 217 2.53 25.74 6.17
N ALA A 218 1.28 25.25 6.14
CA ALA A 218 0.14 26.00 6.67
C ALA A 218 0.15 26.15 8.20
N LYS A 219 0.63 25.16 8.95
CA LYS A 219 0.59 25.17 10.44
C LYS A 219 1.81 25.80 11.09
N GLU A 220 2.98 25.62 10.51
CA GLU A 220 4.27 26.01 11.12
C GLU A 220 5.08 26.95 10.22
N GLY A 221 4.63 27.25 8.99
CA GLY A 221 5.34 28.13 8.06
C GLY A 221 6.65 27.56 7.53
N ARG A 222 6.92 26.27 7.78
CA ARG A 222 8.18 25.58 7.45
C ARG A 222 7.97 24.08 7.21
N LEU A 223 8.96 23.43 6.62
CA LEU A 223 9.02 21.98 6.51
C LEU A 223 9.38 21.33 7.88
N PRO A 224 9.00 20.06 8.11
CA PRO A 224 9.35 19.35 9.34
C PRO A 224 10.85 19.04 9.40
N ASP A 225 11.40 18.96 10.61
CA ASP A 225 12.82 18.59 10.82
C ASP A 225 13.10 17.09 10.56
N ALA A 226 12.05 16.27 10.63
CA ALA A 226 12.08 14.86 10.27
C ALA A 226 10.67 14.33 9.93
N VAL A 227 10.61 13.32 9.06
CA VAL A 227 9.42 12.50 8.83
C VAL A 227 9.75 11.06 9.23
N LEU A 228 8.92 10.50 10.12
CA LEU A 228 9.10 9.16 10.67
C LEU A 228 7.96 8.26 10.19
N ALA A 229 8.26 7.02 9.81
CA ALA A 229 7.26 6.05 9.38
C ALA A 229 7.73 4.61 9.63
N CYS A 230 6.79 3.69 9.87
CA CYS A 230 7.14 2.28 10.08
C CYS A 230 7.41 1.56 8.75
N VAL A 231 8.38 0.65 8.76
CA VAL A 231 8.81 -0.07 7.55
C VAL A 231 8.55 -1.57 7.74
N GLY A 232 7.40 -2.02 7.23
CA GLY A 232 7.20 -3.42 6.83
C GLY A 232 7.65 -3.58 5.38
N GLY A 233 6.71 -3.77 4.46
CA GLY A 233 7.00 -3.67 3.02
C GLY A 233 7.13 -2.22 2.48
N GLY A 234 7.30 -1.21 3.33
CA GLY A 234 7.63 0.17 2.93
C GLY A 234 6.53 1.09 2.36
N SER A 235 5.29 0.64 2.14
CA SER A 235 4.26 1.47 1.45
C SER A 235 3.88 2.79 2.14
N ASN A 236 3.61 2.77 3.45
CA ASN A 236 3.30 4.02 4.18
C ASN A 236 4.53 4.94 4.25
N ALA A 237 5.71 4.34 4.42
CA ALA A 237 6.96 5.07 4.59
C ALA A 237 7.32 5.82 3.31
N ILE A 238 7.40 5.14 2.16
CA ILE A 238 7.72 5.84 0.92
C ILE A 238 6.62 6.85 0.54
N GLY A 239 5.35 6.55 0.81
CA GLY A 239 4.26 7.51 0.61
C GLY A 239 4.43 8.79 1.42
N SER A 240 4.92 8.64 2.66
CA SER A 240 5.23 9.75 3.58
C SER A 240 6.54 10.46 3.27
N PHE A 241 7.46 9.81 2.55
CA PHE A 241 8.79 10.34 2.25
C PHE A 241 8.92 10.97 0.86
N TYR A 242 8.12 10.52 -0.12
CA TYR A 242 8.37 10.76 -1.53
C TYR A 242 8.63 12.22 -1.90
N HIS A 243 7.75 13.14 -1.49
CA HIS A 243 7.88 14.58 -1.79
C HIS A 243 8.93 15.33 -0.93
N PHE A 244 9.62 14.62 -0.04
CA PHE A 244 10.71 15.14 0.79
C PHE A 244 12.11 14.63 0.38
N ILE A 245 12.20 13.71 -0.60
CA ILE A 245 13.49 13.10 -1.02
C ILE A 245 14.51 14.17 -1.48
N GLU A 246 14.05 15.25 -2.09
CA GLU A 246 14.92 16.34 -2.53
C GLU A 246 15.11 17.45 -1.49
N ASP A 247 14.33 17.46 -0.40
CA ASP A 247 14.47 18.43 0.68
C ASP A 247 15.57 17.95 1.66
N LYS A 248 16.83 18.30 1.40
CA LYS A 248 18.00 17.76 2.14
C LYS A 248 18.02 18.07 3.64
N ASP A 249 17.30 19.10 4.07
CA ASP A 249 17.15 19.46 5.49
C ASP A 249 16.11 18.61 6.22
N VAL A 250 15.28 17.84 5.51
CA VAL A 250 14.25 16.98 6.09
C VAL A 250 14.80 15.56 6.26
N ARG A 251 14.99 15.12 7.50
CA ARG A 251 15.44 13.75 7.78
C ARG A 251 14.31 12.75 7.53
N LEU A 252 14.60 11.67 6.79
CA LEU A 252 13.64 10.60 6.49
C LEU A 252 14.03 9.36 7.30
N ILE A 253 13.18 8.95 8.24
CA ILE A 253 13.52 7.92 9.23
C ILE A 253 12.51 6.78 9.14
N GLY A 254 12.97 5.63 8.64
CA GLY A 254 12.20 4.39 8.63
C GLY A 254 12.43 3.58 9.91
N CYS A 255 11.36 3.12 10.55
CA CYS A 255 11.42 2.30 11.76
C CYS A 255 10.98 0.86 11.46
N GLU A 256 11.91 -0.09 11.50
CA GLU A 256 11.64 -1.52 11.34
C GLU A 256 11.33 -2.20 12.69
N ALA A 257 10.62 -3.32 12.65
CA ALA A 257 10.28 -4.08 13.85
C ALA A 257 11.44 -5.00 14.27
N ALA A 258 12.00 -4.78 15.47
CA ALA A 258 13.16 -5.52 15.97
C ALA A 258 12.84 -6.94 16.51
N GLY A 259 11.59 -7.38 16.48
CA GLY A 259 11.19 -8.69 17.02
C GLY A 259 11.54 -8.83 18.50
N ARG A 260 12.27 -9.90 18.85
CA ARG A 260 12.78 -10.11 20.22
C ARG A 260 14.13 -9.44 20.49
N GLY A 261 14.68 -8.72 19.52
CA GLY A 261 15.93 -7.97 19.61
C GLY A 261 16.79 -8.19 18.37
N ILE A 262 17.54 -7.15 17.97
CA ILE A 262 18.43 -7.19 16.80
C ILE A 262 19.57 -8.22 16.94
N ASP A 263 19.88 -8.62 18.17
CA ASP A 263 20.92 -9.59 18.50
C ASP A 263 20.38 -11.04 18.54
N THR A 264 19.12 -11.25 18.13
CA THR A 264 18.48 -12.57 18.10
C THR A 264 18.18 -13.01 16.66
N PHE A 265 18.07 -14.32 16.43
CA PHE A 265 17.60 -14.86 15.15
C PHE A 265 16.07 -14.72 14.96
N GLU A 266 15.35 -14.31 16.01
CA GLU A 266 13.89 -14.21 16.01
C GLU A 266 13.46 -12.80 15.57
N THR A 267 13.29 -12.65 14.26
CA THR A 267 12.78 -11.41 13.65
C THR A 267 11.31 -11.17 13.99
N ALA A 268 10.78 -9.99 13.64
CA ALA A 268 9.35 -9.69 13.81
C ALA A 268 8.41 -10.47 12.86
N ALA A 269 8.95 -11.15 11.85
CA ALA A 269 8.23 -11.92 10.83
C ALA A 269 8.19 -13.42 11.13
#